data_AF-A0A175A7W5-F1
#
_entry.id   AF-A0A175A7W5-F1
#
_cell.length_a   1.000
_cell.length_b   1.000
_cell.length_c   1.000
_cell.angle_alpha   90.00
_cell.angle_beta   90.00
_cell.angle_gamma   90.00
#
_symmetry.space_group_name_H-M   'P 1'
#
loop_
_entity.id
_entity.type
_entity.pdbx_description
1 polymer ?
#
loop_
_entity_poly.entity_id
_entity_poly.type
_entity_poly.pdbx_seq_one_letter_code
_entity_poly.pdbx_strand_id
1 'polypeptide(L)' 'MENEKKIKVVMLEPGKLARTAEIDASLAGMQKTVGGLIEPFYPFEEQVCIVCNEESKINGMPPLPQI' A
#
# COMPACT_ATOMS: atom_id res chain seq x y z
N MET A 1 17.40 -10.24 -16.50
CA MET A 1 15.99 -9.85 -16.35
C MET A 1 15.60 -10.35 -14.98
N GLU A 2 15.56 -9.44 -14.00
CA GLU A 2 15.20 -9.79 -12.63
C GLU A 2 13.74 -10.26 -12.65
N ASN A 3 13.48 -11.45 -12.11
CA ASN A 3 12.13 -11.99 -12.04
C ASN A 3 11.22 -10.97 -11.36
N GLU A 4 10.20 -10.47 -12.06
CA GLU A 4 9.10 -9.68 -11.49
C GLU A 4 8.36 -10.56 -10.47
N LYS A 5 8.87 -10.58 -9.23
CA LYS A 5 8.25 -11.32 -8.13
C LYS A 5 6.98 -10.58 -7.76
N LYS A 6 5.83 -11.23 -7.91
CA LYS A 6 4.57 -10.72 -7.37
C LYS A 6 4.43 -11.12 -5.91
N ILE A 7 3.76 -10.28 -5.13
CA ILE A 7 3.35 -10.58 -3.76
C ILE A 7 1.83 -10.43 -3.62
N LYS A 8 1.23 -11.27 -2.77
CA LYS A 8 -0.18 -11.16 -2.42
C LYS A 8 -0.32 -10.22 -1.22
N VAL A 9 -1.17 -9.21 -1.35
CA VAL A 9 -1.41 -8.17 -0.34
C VAL A 9 -2.90 -8.03 -0.05
N VAL A 10 -3.23 -7.38 1.07
CA VAL A 10 -4.57 -6.85 1.32
C VAL A 10 -4.58 -5.40 0.86
N MET A 11 -5.29 -5.12 -0.23
CA MET A 11 -5.46 -3.79 -0.78
C MET A 11 -6.65 -3.10 -0.12
N LEU A 12 -6.45 -1.87 0.33
CA LEU A 12 -7.50 -1.02 0.87
C LEU A 12 -7.44 0.35 0.19
N GLU A 13 -8.52 0.70 -0.50
CA GLU A 13 -8.67 1.97 -1.20
C GLU A 13 -9.77 2.79 -0.50
N PRO A 14 -9.69 4.13 -0.48
CA PRO A 14 -10.72 4.97 0.14
C PRO A 14 -12.13 4.64 -0.40
N GLY A 15 -13.06 4.37 0.51
CA GLY A 15 -14.46 4.05 0.19
C GLY A 15 -14.70 2.65 -0.34
N LYS A 16 -13.68 1.78 -0.40
CA LYS A 16 -13.82 0.39 -0.87
C LYS A 16 -13.54 -0.59 0.26
N LEU A 17 -14.22 -1.74 0.21
CA LEU A 17 -13.89 -2.86 1.08
C LEU A 17 -12.50 -3.41 0.74
N ALA A 18 -11.78 -3.84 1.77
CA ALA A 18 -10.50 -4.50 1.61
C ALA A 18 -10.62 -5.76 0.74
N ARG A 19 -9.62 -6.02 -0.09
CA ARG A 19 -9.57 -7.20 -0.97
C ARG A 19 -8.16 -7.72 -1.12
N THR A 20 -8.01 -9.00 -1.40
CA THR A 20 -6.70 -9.54 -1.77
C THR A 20 -6.32 -9.10 -3.18
N ALA A 21 -5.05 -8.76 -3.40
CA ALA A 21 -4.51 -8.40 -4.71
C ALA A 21 -3.11 -8.97 -4.89
N GLU A 22 -2.68 -9.19 -6.14
CA GLU A 22 -1.27 -9.40 -6.47
C GLU A 22 -0.68 -8.11 -7.00
N ILE A 23 0.47 -7.70 -6.46
CA ILE A 23 1.22 -6.52 -6.91
C ILE A 23 2.66 -6.91 -7.24
N ASP A 24 3.32 -6.09 -8.04
CA ASP A 24 4.78 -6.18 -8.23
C ASP A 24 5.49 -5.86 -6.91
N ALA A 25 6.38 -6.75 -6.48
CA ALA A 25 7.14 -6.64 -5.24
C ALA A 25 8.39 -5.76 -5.37
N SER A 26 8.69 -5.22 -6.55
CA SER A 26 9.71 -4.19 -6.71
C SER A 26 9.30 -2.90 -5.97
N LEU A 27 10.29 -2.10 -5.57
CA LEU A 27 10.03 -0.79 -4.97
C LEU A 27 9.16 0.09 -5.88
N ALA A 28 9.45 0.09 -7.19
CA ALA A 28 8.68 0.83 -8.18
C ALA A 28 7.23 0.34 -8.29
N GLY A 29 7.04 -0.98 -8.20
CA GLY A 29 5.72 -1.61 -8.17
C GLY A 29 4.89 -1.19 -6.95
N MET A 30 5.50 -1.19 -5.77
CA MET A 30 4.86 -0.73 -4.54
C MET A 30 4.53 0.78 -4.58
N GLN A 31 5.46 1.61 -5.04
CA GLN A 31 5.24 3.06 -5.19
C GLN A 31 4.10 3.36 -6.17
N LYS A 32 4.07 2.67 -7.31
CA LYS A 32 2.96 2.76 -8.27
C LYS A 32 1.63 2.36 -7.64
N THR A 33 1.65 1.34 -6.79
CA THR A 33 0.46 0.81 -6.12
C THR A 33 -0.14 1.81 -5.13
N VAL A 34 0.69 2.50 -4.32
CA VAL A 34 0.21 3.51 -3.36
C VAL A 34 0.04 4.90 -3.99
N GLY A 35 0.54 5.11 -5.21
CA GLY A 35 0.43 6.36 -5.96
C GLY A 35 1.44 7.43 -5.53
N GLY A 36 2.62 7.05 -5.04
CA GLY A 36 3.64 7.98 -4.56
C GLY A 36 4.82 7.27 -3.87
N LEU A 37 5.62 8.05 -3.13
CA LEU A 37 6.64 7.49 -2.24
C LEU A 37 5.98 6.65 -1.15
N ILE A 38 6.66 5.61 -0.68
CA ILE A 38 6.10 4.67 0.29
C ILE A 38 6.61 5.00 1.69
N GLU A 39 5.70 4.96 2.67
CA GLU A 39 6.04 4.89 4.09
C GLU A 39 5.50 3.59 4.68
N PRO A 40 6.30 2.85 5.47
CA PRO A 40 5.81 1.73 6.25
C PRO A 40 5.31 2.20 7.61
N PHE A 41 4.10 1.79 7.98
CA PHE A 41 3.51 1.99 9.30
C PHE A 41 3.29 0.63 9.98
N TYR A 42 3.76 0.50 11.23
CA TYR A 42 3.77 -0.74 12.00
C TYR A 42 2.86 -0.63 13.24
N PRO A 43 1.53 -0.66 13.09
CA PRO A 43 0.61 -0.53 14.22
C PRO A 43 0.38 -1.82 15.00
N PHE A 44 0.93 -2.95 14.54
CA PHE A 44 0.71 -4.29 15.09
C PHE A 44 2.02 -4.88 15.60
N GLU A 45 1.95 -5.78 16.60
CA GLU A 45 3.12 -6.51 17.11
C GLU A 45 3.54 -7.67 16.20
N GLU A 46 2.58 -8.22 15.45
CA GLU A 46 2.83 -9.24 14.44
C GLU A 46 3.70 -8.73 13.30
N GLN A 47 4.31 -9.63 12.52
CA GLN A 47 5.14 -9.31 11.37
C GLN A 47 4.31 -8.85 10.16
N VAL A 48 3.58 -7.76 10.33
CA VAL A 48 2.73 -7.12 9.32
C VAL A 48 2.93 -5.61 9.38
N CYS A 49 2.80 -4.96 8.23
CA CYS A 49 2.86 -3.50 8.14
C CYS A 49 1.87 -3.00 7.11
N ILE A 50 1.50 -1.73 7.26
CA ILE A 50 0.77 -0.97 6.25
C ILE A 50 1.82 -0.23 5.43
N VAL A 51 1.78 -0.43 4.11
CA VAL A 51 2.57 0.37 3.17
C VAL A 51 1.62 1.37 2.53
N CYS A 52 1.81 2.65 2.81
CA CYS A 52 0.97 3.74 2.30
C CYS A 52 1.80 4.83 1.63
N ASN A 53 1.12 5.77 0.97
CA ASN A 53 1.75 6.89 0.32
C ASN A 53 2.14 7.96 1.36
N GLU A 54 3.44 8.24 1.47
CA GLU A 54 4.06 9.15 2.45
C GLU A 54 3.47 10.57 2.39
N GLU A 55 3.15 11.04 1.18
CA GLU A 55 2.70 12.42 0.96
C GLU A 55 1.18 12.55 0.93
N SER A 56 0.42 11.49 1.24
CA SER A 56 -1.05 11.44 1.07
C SER A 56 -1.76 12.65 1.66
N LYS A 57 -1.38 13.05 2.88
CA LYS A 57 -1.99 14.19 3.59
C LYS A 57 -1.66 15.52 2.92
N ILE A 58 -0.40 15.69 2.49
CA ILE A 58 0.08 16.90 1.81
C ILE A 58 -0.60 17.04 0.44
N ASN A 59 -0.79 15.91 -0.25
CA ASN A 59 -1.43 15.84 -1.57
C ASN A 59 -2.97 15.95 -1.52
N GLY A 60 -3.57 16.12 -0.33
CA GLY A 60 -5.02 16.23 -0.18
C GLY A 60 -5.79 14.96 -0.57
N MET A 61 -5.14 13.80 -0.49
CA MET A 61 -5.77 12.52 -0.81
C MET A 61 -6.89 12.22 0.21
N PRO A 62 -7.99 11.58 -0.22
CA PRO A 62 -9.08 11.24 0.69
C PRO A 62 -8.58 10.25 1.75
N PRO A 63 -8.94 10.45 3.04
CA PRO A 63 -8.61 9.49 4.06
C PRO A 63 -9.34 8.18 3.80
N LEU A 64 -8.78 7.07 4.30
CA LEU A 64 -9.54 5.84 4.42
C LEU A 64 -10.78 6.11 5.29
N PRO A 65 -12.00 5.73 4.85
CA PRO A 65 -13.18 5.83 5.71
C PRO A 65 -12.91 5.06 6.99
N GLN A 66 -13.28 5.63 8.13
CA GLN A 66 -13.24 4.90 9.40
C GLN A 66 -14.17 3.69 9.26
N ILE A 67 -13.59 2.50 9.38
CA ILE A 67 -14.31 1.22 9.43
C ILE A 67 -14.91 1.08 10.83
#